data_AF-A0A127T433-F1
#
_entry.id   AF-A0A127T433-F1
#
_cell.length_a   1.000
_cell.length_b   1.000
_cell.length_c   1.000
_cell.angle_alpha   90.00
_cell.angle_beta   90.00
_cell.angle_gamma   90.00
#
_symmetry.space_group_name_H-M   'P 1'
#
loop_
_entity.id
_entity.type
_entity.pdbx_description
1 polymer ?
#
loop_
_entity_poly.entity_id
_entity_poly.type
_entity_poly.pdbx_seq_one_letter_code
_entity_poly.pdbx_strand_id
1 'polypeptide(L)'
;TVQIAGGLLGDNAAAQQISGLVFGLGGQLGVMLPYSRKHEYEADELGIIFMAMAGYNPQVAVDFWTRMSQAGGSSTAEFMSTHPSDQNRIAKIKENMPKALQYYKGAGVQNKTEQEIKTSVKPEARTSDKWTF
;
A
#
# COMPACT_ATOMS: atom_id res chain seq x y z
N THR A 1 -45.72 15.29 10.13
CA THR A 1 -44.95 16.23 9.30
C THR A 1 -43.48 15.95 9.42
N VAL A 2 -42.92 15.15 8.51
CA VAL A 2 -41.50 15.19 8.14
C VAL A 2 -41.45 14.89 6.63
N GLN A 3 -41.60 15.95 5.82
CA GLN A 3 -41.20 15.96 4.41
C GLN A 3 -39.92 16.80 4.35
N ILE A 4 -38.77 16.20 4.60
CA ILE A 4 -37.48 16.83 4.34
C ILE A 4 -36.48 15.74 3.94
N ALA A 5 -36.53 15.31 2.68
CA ALA A 5 -35.39 14.69 1.98
C ALA A 5 -35.86 14.30 0.56
N GLY A 6 -35.31 14.93 -0.47
CA GLY A 6 -35.51 14.49 -1.86
C GLY A 6 -36.01 15.54 -2.83
N GLY A 7 -35.79 16.83 -2.58
CA GLY A 7 -36.07 17.91 -3.54
C GLY A 7 -34.81 18.48 -4.15
N LEU A 8 -34.08 17.71 -4.97
CA LEU A 8 -32.95 18.24 -5.78
C LEU A 8 -32.63 17.40 -7.03
N LEU A 9 -33.44 16.40 -7.35
CA LEU A 9 -33.31 15.63 -8.59
C LEU A 9 -34.62 15.79 -9.37
N GLY A 10 -34.75 16.93 -10.05
CA GLY A 10 -35.89 17.23 -10.89
C GLY A 10 -36.09 16.15 -11.96
N ASP A 11 -37.34 16.03 -12.43
CA ASP A 11 -37.89 15.08 -13.41
C ASP A 11 -37.23 15.15 -14.81
N ASN A 12 -35.92 15.13 -14.86
CA ASN A 12 -35.13 15.11 -16.07
C ASN A 12 -34.47 13.73 -16.16
N ALA A 13 -34.87 12.94 -17.16
CA ALA A 13 -34.28 11.64 -17.43
C ALA A 13 -32.76 11.69 -17.61
N ALA A 14 -32.21 12.81 -18.14
CA ALA A 14 -30.77 13.03 -18.21
C ALA A 14 -30.15 13.25 -16.82
N ALA A 15 -30.84 13.92 -15.90
CA ALA A 15 -30.37 14.07 -14.51
C ALA A 15 -30.40 12.73 -13.76
N GLN A 16 -31.39 11.87 -14.02
CA GLN A 16 -31.43 10.51 -13.46
C GLN A 16 -30.33 9.61 -14.04
N GLN A 17 -30.02 9.73 -15.33
CA GLN A 17 -28.91 8.99 -15.96
C GLN A 17 -27.53 9.47 -15.46
N ILE A 18 -27.32 10.78 -15.34
CA ILE A 18 -26.09 11.36 -14.79
C ILE A 18 -25.95 10.99 -13.31
N SER A 19 -27.04 11.04 -12.55
CA SER A 19 -27.10 10.59 -11.16
C SER A 19 -26.67 9.12 -11.04
N GLY A 20 -27.26 8.21 -11.83
CA GLY A 20 -26.88 6.79 -11.84
C GLY A 20 -25.40 6.55 -12.19
N LEU A 21 -24.85 7.30 -13.15
CA LEU A 21 -23.42 7.26 -13.49
C LEU A 21 -22.54 7.76 -12.35
N VAL A 22 -22.87 8.91 -11.75
CA VAL A 22 -22.11 9.51 -10.64
C VAL A 22 -22.17 8.63 -9.40
N PHE A 23 -23.32 8.07 -9.04
CA PHE A 23 -23.44 7.16 -7.91
C PHE A 23 -22.79 5.79 -8.19
N GLY A 24 -22.83 5.30 -9.44
CA GLY A 24 -22.14 4.07 -9.83
C GLY A 24 -20.62 4.20 -9.75
N LEU A 25 -20.06 5.26 -10.36
CA LEU A 25 -18.62 5.58 -10.28
C LEU A 25 -18.20 5.97 -8.86
N GLY A 26 -19.01 6.78 -8.17
CA GLY A 26 -18.74 7.25 -6.81
C GLY A 26 -18.83 6.13 -5.79
N GLY A 27 -19.75 5.18 -5.95
CA GLY A 27 -19.83 3.96 -5.14
C GLY A 27 -18.66 3.02 -5.41
N GLN A 28 -18.33 2.77 -6.68
CA GLN A 28 -17.22 1.88 -7.02
C GLN A 28 -15.88 2.44 -6.56
N LEU A 29 -15.55 3.71 -6.84
CA LEU A 29 -14.30 4.31 -6.39
C LEU A 29 -14.32 4.60 -4.89
N GLY A 30 -15.42 5.14 -4.36
CA GLY A 30 -15.52 5.55 -2.96
C GLY A 30 -15.62 4.39 -1.97
N VAL A 31 -16.05 3.20 -2.40
CA VAL A 31 -16.09 2.00 -1.54
C VAL A 31 -14.91 1.09 -1.81
N MET A 32 -14.55 0.82 -3.07
CA MET A 32 -13.42 -0.08 -3.38
C MET A 32 -12.07 0.50 -2.96
N LEU A 33 -11.83 1.82 -3.12
CA LEU A 33 -10.54 2.41 -2.74
C LEU A 33 -10.29 2.34 -1.23
N PRO A 34 -11.25 2.68 -0.33
CA PRO A 34 -11.05 2.50 1.10
C PRO A 34 -10.88 1.04 1.53
N TYR A 35 -11.65 0.10 0.96
CA TYR A 35 -11.48 -1.33 1.26
C TYR A 35 -10.09 -1.81 0.82
N SER A 36 -9.64 -1.45 -0.39
CA SER A 36 -8.29 -1.73 -0.88
C SER A 36 -7.21 -1.18 0.06
N ARG A 37 -7.31 0.09 0.49
CA ARG A 37 -6.36 0.68 1.44
C ARG A 37 -6.33 -0.03 2.80
N LYS A 38 -7.48 -0.50 3.29
CA LYS A 38 -7.53 -1.27 4.54
C LYS A 38 -6.74 -2.57 4.43
N HIS A 39 -6.80 -3.24 3.27
CA HIS A 39 -6.02 -4.45 3.02
C HIS A 39 -4.52 -4.16 2.96
N GLU A 40 -4.10 -3.02 2.38
CA GLU A 40 -2.69 -2.60 2.41
C GLU A 40 -2.19 -2.41 3.85
N TYR A 41 -2.95 -1.75 4.72
CA TYR A 41 -2.55 -1.52 6.10
C TYR A 41 -2.44 -2.82 6.91
N GLU A 42 -3.38 -3.74 6.71
CA GLU A 42 -3.34 -5.06 7.35
C GLU A 42 -2.15 -5.88 6.84
N ALA A 43 -1.88 -5.85 5.52
CA ALA A 43 -0.72 -6.51 4.93
C ALA A 43 0.60 -5.93 5.46
N ASP A 44 0.71 -4.61 5.58
CA ASP A 44 1.90 -3.94 6.12
C ASP A 44 2.14 -4.31 7.59
N GLU A 45 1.08 -4.33 8.40
CA GLU A 45 1.15 -4.72 9.81
C GLU A 45 1.63 -6.16 9.98
N LEU A 46 1.01 -7.09 9.27
CA LEU A 46 1.41 -8.51 9.31
C LEU A 46 2.82 -8.70 8.76
N GLY A 47 3.19 -7.96 7.71
CA GLY A 47 4.51 -7.99 7.10
C GLY A 47 5.62 -7.67 8.10
N ILE A 48 5.51 -6.58 8.86
CA ILE A 48 6.51 -6.21 9.87
C ILE A 48 6.55 -7.19 11.05
N ILE A 49 5.42 -7.80 11.41
CA ILE A 49 5.38 -8.88 12.42
C ILE A 49 6.12 -10.11 11.91
N PHE A 50 5.87 -10.53 10.67
CA PHE A 50 6.56 -11.68 10.06
C PHE A 50 8.06 -11.43 9.91
N MET A 51 8.48 -10.22 9.54
CA MET A 51 9.90 -9.83 9.56
C MET A 51 10.50 -10.06 10.95
N ALA A 52 9.84 -9.56 12.00
CA ALA A 52 10.30 -9.70 13.37
C ALA A 52 10.38 -11.17 13.82
N MET A 53 9.35 -11.98 13.52
CA MET A 53 9.31 -13.41 13.84
C MET A 53 10.39 -14.21 13.10
N ALA A 54 10.71 -13.81 11.87
CA ALA A 54 11.79 -14.39 11.08
C ALA A 54 13.20 -13.92 11.51
N GLY A 55 13.30 -13.02 12.49
CA GLY A 55 14.57 -12.50 12.99
C GLY A 55 15.19 -11.38 12.14
N TYR A 56 14.44 -10.82 11.18
CA TYR A 56 14.81 -9.58 10.48
C TYR A 56 14.41 -8.38 11.32
N ASN A 57 15.23 -7.32 11.31
CA ASN A 57 14.89 -6.07 11.99
C ASN A 57 13.68 -5.41 11.28
N PRO A 58 12.48 -5.35 11.88
CA PRO A 58 11.31 -4.79 11.22
C PRO A 58 11.42 -3.28 10.98
N GLN A 59 12.31 -2.57 11.68
CA GLN A 59 12.47 -1.13 11.56
C GLN A 59 12.96 -0.70 10.18
N VAL A 60 13.68 -1.57 9.46
CA VAL A 60 14.16 -1.28 8.08
C VAL A 60 13.02 -1.14 7.08
N ALA A 61 11.81 -1.62 7.41
CA ALA A 61 10.63 -1.45 6.56
C ALA A 61 10.30 0.04 6.34
N VAL A 62 10.53 0.90 7.34
CA VAL A 62 10.25 2.34 7.23
C VAL A 62 11.08 2.98 6.12
N ASP A 63 12.38 2.68 6.08
CA ASP A 63 13.28 3.24 5.07
C ASP A 63 12.97 2.69 3.67
N PHE A 64 12.63 1.40 3.58
CA PHE A 64 12.20 0.77 2.33
C PHE A 64 10.96 1.47 1.75
N TRP A 65 9.90 1.60 2.54
CA TRP A 65 8.65 2.24 2.09
C TRP A 65 8.81 3.73 1.83
N THR A 66 9.71 4.40 2.56
CA THR A 66 10.05 5.81 2.30
C THR A 66 10.70 5.97 0.93
N ARG A 67 11.69 5.13 0.58
CA ARG A 67 12.31 5.13 -0.75
C ARG A 67 11.30 4.80 -1.84
N MET A 68 10.42 3.84 -1.59
CA MET A 68 9.36 3.46 -2.53
C MET A 68 8.38 4.61 -2.79
N SER A 69 7.97 5.36 -1.75
CA SER A 69 7.11 6.54 -1.91
C SER A 69 7.76 7.66 -2.73
N GLN A 70 9.09 7.79 -2.65
CA GLN A 70 9.85 8.78 -3.41
C GLN A 70 10.07 8.35 -4.87
N ALA A 71 10.04 7.04 -5.14
CA ALA A 71 10.26 6.47 -6.47
C ALA A 71 9.02 6.51 -7.39
N GLY A 72 7.85 6.98 -6.90
CA GLY A 72 6.57 7.01 -7.63
C GLY A 72 6.47 7.99 -8.82
N GLY A 73 7.56 8.25 -9.54
CA GLY A 73 7.60 9.02 -10.79
C GLY A 73 7.27 8.18 -12.04
N SER A 74 7.56 8.69 -13.24
CA SER A 74 7.15 8.18 -14.58
C SER A 74 7.50 6.71 -14.94
N SER A 75 8.04 5.93 -14.01
CA SER A 75 8.29 4.49 -14.08
C SER A 75 7.75 3.81 -12.83
N THR A 76 6.48 4.11 -12.48
CA THR A 76 5.81 3.47 -11.36
C THR A 76 5.82 1.97 -11.57
N ALA A 77 6.58 1.27 -10.74
CA ALA A 77 6.57 -0.17 -10.60
C ALA A 77 5.12 -0.72 -10.74
N GLU A 78 4.82 -1.74 -11.56
CA GLU A 78 3.51 -2.40 -11.68
C GLU A 78 2.96 -2.80 -10.31
N PHE A 79 3.85 -3.13 -9.36
CA PHE A 79 3.51 -3.27 -7.95
C PHE A 79 2.77 -2.05 -7.39
N MET A 80 3.31 -0.85 -7.59
CA MET A 80 2.72 0.44 -7.18
C MET A 80 1.46 0.83 -7.97
N SER A 81 1.20 0.22 -9.13
CA SER A 81 -0.08 0.35 -9.85
C SER A 81 -1.22 -0.39 -9.15
N THR A 82 -0.91 -1.53 -8.52
CA THR A 82 -1.89 -2.35 -7.76
C THR A 82 -1.89 -2.08 -6.25
N HIS A 83 -0.74 -1.66 -5.71
CA HIS A 83 -0.48 -1.44 -4.30
C HIS A 83 0.18 -0.06 -4.11
N PRO A 84 -0.60 1.04 -4.16
CA PRO A 84 -0.04 2.37 -4.00
C PRO A 84 0.62 2.50 -2.62
N SER A 85 1.90 2.88 -2.60
CA SER A 85 2.56 3.40 -1.41
C SER A 85 2.11 4.84 -1.18
N ASP A 86 1.54 5.12 -0.01
CA ASP A 86 1.23 6.47 0.42
C ASP A 86 1.91 6.79 1.77
N GLN A 87 2.00 8.08 2.10
CA GLN A 87 2.57 8.50 3.38
C GLN A 87 1.80 7.95 4.59
N ASN A 88 0.52 7.60 4.42
CA ASN A 88 -0.30 7.04 5.48
C ASN A 88 0.13 5.62 5.84
N ARG A 89 0.49 4.79 4.85
CA ARG A 89 1.06 3.45 5.07
C ARG A 89 2.34 3.52 5.91
N ILE A 90 3.25 4.44 5.57
CA ILE A 90 4.47 4.66 6.36
C ILE A 90 4.14 5.07 7.80
N ALA A 91 3.17 5.95 8.00
CA ALA A 91 2.71 6.34 9.32
C ALA A 91 2.12 5.15 10.10
N LYS A 92 1.33 4.31 9.44
CA LYS A 92 0.72 3.11 10.07
C LYS A 92 1.74 2.05 10.41
N ILE A 93 2.76 1.85 9.57
CA ILE A 93 3.91 0.99 9.86
C ILE A 93 4.63 1.48 11.12
N LYS A 94 4.87 2.80 11.25
CA LYS A 94 5.50 3.38 12.45
C LYS A 94 4.62 3.19 13.69
N GLU A 95 3.32 3.36 13.57
CA GLU A 95 2.35 3.15 14.66
C GLU A 95 2.31 1.68 15.12
N ASN A 96 2.38 0.73 14.19
CA ASN A 96 2.38 -0.70 14.47
C ASN A 96 3.76 -1.27 14.86
N MET A 97 4.83 -0.48 14.73
CA MET A 97 6.21 -0.91 15.03
C MET A 97 6.37 -1.46 16.46
N PRO A 98 5.81 -0.84 17.52
CA PRO A 98 5.92 -1.39 18.87
C PRO A 98 5.34 -2.81 18.98
N LYS A 99 4.26 -3.11 18.24
CA LYS A 99 3.66 -4.45 18.21
C LYS A 99 4.60 -5.46 17.53
N ALA A 100 5.18 -5.11 16.39
CA ALA A 100 6.15 -5.96 15.70
C ALA A 100 7.39 -6.26 16.57
N LEU A 101 7.89 -5.26 17.28
CA LEU A 101 9.07 -5.41 18.15
C LEU A 101 8.85 -6.37 19.31
N GLN A 102 7.61 -6.65 19.73
CA GLN A 102 7.32 -7.69 20.72
C GLN A 102 7.73 -9.09 20.25
N TYR A 103 7.72 -9.33 18.94
CA TYR A 103 8.10 -10.61 18.33
C TYR A 103 9.58 -10.66 17.94
N TYR A 104 10.28 -9.52 17.95
CA TYR A 104 11.66 -9.43 17.52
C TYR A 104 12.60 -9.91 18.63
N LYS A 105 13.17 -11.11 18.45
CA LYS A 105 14.11 -11.72 19.41
C LYS A 105 15.57 -11.30 19.18
N GLY A 106 15.80 -10.23 18.42
CA GLY A 106 17.12 -9.86 17.90
C GLY A 106 17.44 -10.57 16.58
N ALA A 107 18.59 -10.25 15.99
CA ALA A 107 19.01 -10.82 14.72
C ALA A 107 19.25 -12.33 14.85
N GLY A 108 18.25 -13.14 14.49
CA GLY A 108 18.41 -14.60 14.34
C GLY A 108 19.30 -14.96 13.15
N VAL A 109 19.46 -14.02 12.20
CA VAL A 109 20.36 -14.10 11.05
C VAL A 109 21.37 -12.97 11.17
N GLN A 110 22.62 -13.30 11.52
CA GLN A 110 23.72 -12.38 11.30
C GLN A 110 23.88 -12.21 9.78
N ASN A 111 23.50 -11.04 9.28
CA ASN A 111 23.77 -10.68 7.90
C ASN A 111 25.29 -10.43 7.81
N LYS A 112 26.07 -11.48 7.53
CA LYS A 112 27.54 -11.40 7.30
C LYS A 112 27.90 -10.57 6.06
N THR A 113 26.90 -10.03 5.38
CA THR A 113 27.01 -9.08 4.29
C THR A 113 27.39 -7.70 4.85
N GLU A 114 28.61 -7.59 5.39
CA GLU A 114 29.19 -6.33 5.87
C GLU A 114 29.63 -5.43 4.71
N GLN A 115 29.80 -6.02 3.52
CA GLN A 115 30.11 -5.30 2.30
C GLN A 115 28.87 -5.25 1.41
N GLU A 116 28.63 -4.10 0.79
CA GLU A 116 27.69 -3.95 -0.32
C GLU A 116 27.85 -5.14 -1.27
N ILE A 117 26.75 -5.79 -1.68
CA ILE A 117 26.79 -6.83 -2.70
C ILE A 117 27.30 -6.16 -3.98
N LYS A 118 28.61 -6.24 -4.20
CA LYS A 118 29.25 -5.76 -5.43
C LYS A 118 28.76 -6.65 -6.55
N THR A 119 27.70 -6.21 -7.20
CA THR A 119 27.20 -6.82 -8.42
C THR A 119 28.23 -6.52 -9.51
N SER A 120 29.08 -7.51 -9.81
CA SER A 120 30.02 -7.47 -10.95
C SER A 120 29.30 -7.54 -12.30
N VAL A 121 28.00 -7.79 -12.27
CA VAL A 121 27.07 -7.75 -13.37
C VAL A 121 26.19 -6.54 -13.13
N LYS A 122 26.06 -5.62 -14.10
CA LYS A 122 24.98 -4.63 -14.10
C LYS A 122 23.70 -5.37 -13.68
N PRO A 123 22.97 -4.97 -12.63
CA PRO A 123 21.79 -5.69 -12.21
C PRO A 123 20.77 -5.64 -13.35
N GLU A 124 20.79 -6.66 -14.20
CA GLU A 124 19.66 -7.00 -15.02
C GLU A 124 18.59 -7.40 -14.03
N ALA A 125 17.50 -6.64 -14.00
CA ALA A 125 16.35 -6.96 -13.19
C ALA A 125 15.96 -8.40 -13.53
N ARG A 126 16.24 -9.34 -12.62
CA ARG A 126 15.72 -10.71 -12.71
C ARG A 126 14.28 -10.74 -12.24
N THR A 127 13.50 -9.80 -12.73
CA THR A 127 12.08 -9.97 -12.94
C THR A 127 11.96 -10.95 -14.08
N SER A 128 11.46 -12.16 -13.82
CA SER A 128 11.03 -13.01 -14.94
C SER A 128 10.09 -12.19 -15.81
N ASP A 129 10.07 -12.41 -17.14
CA ASP A 129 9.22 -11.66 -18.10
C ASP A 129 7.73 -11.59 -17.73
N LYS A 130 7.30 -12.42 -16.78
CA LYS A 130 5.95 -12.49 -16.18
C LYS A 130 5.74 -11.61 -14.93
N TRP A 131 6.74 -10.86 -14.47
CA TRP A 131 6.71 -10.05 -13.24
C TRP A 131 7.64 -8.84 -13.33
N THR A 132 7.47 -7.96 -14.32
CA THR A 132 8.17 -6.69 -14.41
C THR A 132 7.31 -5.60 -13.81
N PHE A 133 7.76 -4.98 -12.73
CA PHE A 133 7.12 -3.78 -12.21
C PHE A 133 7.65 -2.54 -12.93
#